data_AF-A0A418VGF5-F1
#
_entry.id   AF-A0A418VGF5-F1
#
_cell.length_a   1.000
_cell.length_b   1.000
_cell.length_c   1.000
_cell.angle_alpha   90.00
_cell.angle_beta   90.00
_cell.angle_gamma   90.00
#
_symmetry.space_group_name_H-M   'P 1'
#
loop_
_entity.id
_entity.type
_entity.pdbx_description
1 polymer ?
#
loop_
_entity_poly.entity_id
_entity_poly.type
_entity_poly.pdbx_seq_one_letter_code
_entity_poly.pdbx_strand_id
1 'polypeptide(L)'
;MGLISIQERIPDDYTSWTVDFLVEGRPARLTCESVPRYGGVPHGLEGDIASAIILMFHEQDCPPDGVIRTTAYQLLKLAGLDASGRYYKALKLSLFRLRTATYFASEAWREHPKGNWTTVTFNYLDGLEFTSQREEQELSGASAILIRLAQPIVRSIRAEYVKPLDVEFLTSLNRPLTRALYRLLDARRYDPLQPQLPHSAYTVNVNEWGEACKIVDPRTNKIRATLQGHTKS
;
A
#
# COMPACT_ATOMS: atom_id res chain seq x y z
N MET A 1 4.06 8.87 0.10
CA MET A 1 4.88 7.91 -0.71
C MET A 1 4.21 6.54 -0.70
N GLY A 2 4.33 5.74 -1.77
CA GLY A 2 3.77 4.38 -1.78
C GLY A 2 4.66 3.38 -1.02
N LEU A 3 4.03 2.47 -0.26
CA LEU A 3 4.69 1.39 0.50
C LEU A 3 4.71 0.03 -0.24
N ILE A 4 4.04 -0.05 -1.38
CA ILE A 4 3.76 -1.30 -2.09
C ILE A 4 4.30 -1.17 -3.52
N SER A 5 4.96 -2.19 -4.04
CA SER A 5 5.42 -2.22 -5.43
C SER A 5 4.23 -2.26 -6.38
N ILE A 6 4.31 -1.53 -7.49
CA ILE A 6 3.22 -1.53 -8.47
C ILE A 6 3.20 -2.81 -9.32
N GLN A 7 4.29 -3.58 -9.31
CA GLN A 7 4.41 -4.77 -10.16
C GLN A 7 3.48 -5.89 -9.70
N GLU A 8 2.71 -6.46 -10.61
CA GLU A 8 1.86 -7.62 -10.32
C GLU A 8 2.67 -8.88 -9.98
N ARG A 9 3.87 -8.99 -10.57
CA ARG A 9 4.79 -10.09 -10.33
C ARG A 9 6.18 -9.54 -10.04
N ILE A 10 6.82 -10.14 -9.06
CA ILE A 10 8.22 -9.93 -8.69
C ILE A 10 8.90 -11.29 -8.56
N PRO A 11 10.23 -11.35 -8.68
CA PRO A 11 11.00 -12.52 -8.24
C PRO A 11 10.78 -12.82 -6.75
N ASP A 12 10.75 -14.10 -6.36
CA ASP A 12 10.53 -14.50 -4.96
C ASP A 12 11.66 -14.06 -4.01
N ASP A 13 12.86 -13.79 -4.56
CA ASP A 13 14.01 -13.27 -3.84
C ASP A 13 14.00 -11.74 -3.71
N TYR A 14 13.07 -11.04 -4.37
CA TYR A 14 12.87 -9.61 -4.23
C TYR A 14 12.16 -9.29 -2.90
N THR A 15 12.96 -9.32 -1.84
CA THR A 15 12.51 -9.33 -0.45
C THR A 15 12.81 -8.02 0.28
N SER A 16 13.50 -7.08 -0.37
CA SER A 16 13.71 -5.74 0.16
C SER A 16 13.80 -4.68 -0.93
N TRP A 17 13.55 -3.43 -0.55
CA TRP A 17 13.86 -2.24 -1.33
C TRP A 17 14.16 -1.07 -0.41
N THR A 18 14.92 -0.10 -0.91
CA THR A 18 15.20 1.17 -0.23
C THR A 18 14.99 2.31 -1.20
N VAL A 19 14.37 3.39 -0.72
CA VAL A 19 14.19 4.64 -1.46
C VAL A 19 14.66 5.79 -0.59
N ASP A 20 15.52 6.62 -1.15
CA ASP A 20 15.96 7.88 -0.56
C ASP A 20 15.14 9.03 -1.17
N PHE A 21 14.77 10.01 -0.34
CA PHE A 21 13.96 11.16 -0.75
C PHE A 21 14.22 12.37 0.13
N LEU A 22 13.60 13.50 -0.19
CA LEU A 22 13.68 14.72 0.61
C LEU A 22 12.34 15.00 1.30
N VAL A 23 12.40 15.33 2.59
CA VAL A 23 11.28 15.88 3.37
C VAL A 23 11.68 17.25 3.87
N GLU A 24 10.98 18.31 3.43
CA GLU A 24 11.32 19.70 3.75
C GLU A 24 12.81 20.03 3.49
N GLY A 25 13.38 19.45 2.42
CA GLY A 25 14.79 19.62 2.04
C GLY A 25 15.80 18.77 2.81
N ARG A 26 15.35 17.92 3.75
CA ARG A 26 16.22 16.99 4.50
C ARG A 26 16.22 15.60 3.88
N PRO A 27 17.36 14.90 3.85
CA PRO A 27 17.42 13.52 3.40
C PRO A 27 16.59 12.64 4.33
N ALA A 28 15.75 11.80 3.74
CA ALA A 28 14.97 10.78 4.42
C ALA A 28 15.10 9.47 3.66
N ARG A 29 14.94 8.35 4.37
CA ARG A 29 15.04 7.02 3.80
C ARG A 29 13.85 6.17 4.21
N LEU A 30 13.34 5.41 3.27
CA LEU A 30 12.33 4.39 3.50
C LEU A 30 12.84 3.06 2.97
N THR A 31 12.95 2.08 3.86
CA THR A 31 13.30 0.71 3.54
C THR A 31 12.13 -0.21 3.83
N CYS A 32 11.92 -1.21 2.99
CA CYS A 32 11.04 -2.33 3.25
C CYS A 32 11.87 -3.61 3.28
N GLU A 33 11.62 -4.45 4.27
CA GLU A 33 12.15 -5.81 4.38
C GLU A 33 10.97 -6.76 4.56
N SER A 34 11.02 -7.94 3.94
CA SER A 34 9.90 -8.88 3.92
C SER A 34 10.37 -10.32 4.07
N VAL A 35 9.46 -11.17 4.52
CA VAL A 35 9.73 -12.60 4.72
C VAL A 35 9.55 -13.34 3.39
N PRO A 36 10.60 -14.00 2.84
CA PRO A 36 10.53 -14.67 1.52
C PRO A 36 9.41 -15.70 1.40
N ARG A 37 9.06 -16.38 2.50
CA ARG A 37 7.97 -17.36 2.57
C ARG A 37 6.63 -16.84 2.04
N TYR A 38 6.39 -15.54 2.11
CA TYR A 38 5.15 -14.92 1.63
C TYR A 38 5.29 -14.32 0.22
N GLY A 39 6.35 -14.63 -0.52
CA GLY A 39 6.56 -14.18 -1.91
C GLY A 39 7.10 -12.75 -2.03
N GLY A 40 8.07 -12.39 -1.19
CA GLY A 40 8.77 -11.10 -1.25
C GLY A 40 7.98 -9.91 -0.70
N VAL A 41 8.39 -8.71 -1.11
CA VAL A 41 7.81 -7.43 -0.64
C VAL A 41 6.35 -7.29 -1.09
N PRO A 42 5.51 -6.49 -0.38
CA PRO A 42 4.16 -6.16 -0.84
C PRO A 42 4.15 -5.64 -2.29
N HIS A 43 3.32 -6.23 -3.14
CA HIS A 43 3.27 -5.96 -4.58
C HIS A 43 1.89 -6.28 -5.18
N GLY A 44 1.65 -5.92 -6.44
CA GLY A 44 0.44 -6.29 -7.17
C GLY A 44 -0.87 -5.98 -6.43
N LEU A 45 -1.56 -7.04 -6.00
CA LEU A 45 -2.89 -7.00 -5.36
C LEU A 45 -2.88 -6.22 -4.03
N GLU A 46 -1.74 -6.17 -3.33
CA GLU A 46 -1.69 -5.57 -1.99
C GLU A 46 -2.07 -4.10 -2.01
N GLY A 47 -1.84 -3.38 -3.11
CA GLY A 47 -2.27 -1.99 -3.23
C GLY A 47 -3.80 -1.84 -3.21
N ASP A 48 -4.52 -2.75 -3.86
CA ASP A 48 -5.98 -2.80 -3.87
C ASP A 48 -6.53 -3.19 -2.50
N ILE A 49 -5.93 -4.21 -1.88
CA ILE A 49 -6.31 -4.69 -0.55
C ILE A 49 -6.04 -3.62 0.52
N ALA A 50 -4.88 -2.97 0.49
CA ALA A 50 -4.52 -1.89 1.40
C ALA A 50 -5.49 -0.70 1.29
N SER A 51 -5.91 -0.36 0.06
CA SER A 51 -6.91 0.70 -0.17
C SER A 51 -8.28 0.31 0.39
N ALA A 52 -8.71 -0.93 0.17
CA ALA A 52 -9.96 -1.45 0.73
C ALA A 52 -9.95 -1.45 2.27
N ILE A 53 -8.82 -1.82 2.88
CA ILE A 53 -8.65 -1.77 4.35
C ILE A 53 -8.78 -0.33 4.85
N ILE A 54 -8.15 0.66 4.20
CA ILE A 54 -8.28 2.08 4.57
C ILE A 54 -9.73 2.56 4.40
N LEU A 55 -10.39 2.19 3.30
CA LEU A 55 -11.79 2.56 3.07
C LEU A 55 -12.70 1.99 4.16
N MET A 56 -12.56 0.70 4.51
CA MET A 56 -13.30 0.10 5.62
C MET A 56 -13.00 0.76 6.96
N PHE A 57 -11.76 1.21 7.19
CA PHE A 57 -11.40 1.95 8.40
C PHE A 57 -12.15 3.27 8.49
N HIS A 58 -12.32 3.99 7.38
CA HIS A 58 -13.14 5.20 7.31
C HIS A 58 -14.63 4.90 7.44
N GLU A 59 -15.14 3.88 6.75
CA GLU A 59 -16.55 3.45 6.82
C GLU A 59 -16.98 3.00 8.23
N GLN A 60 -16.02 2.62 9.08
CA GLN A 60 -16.21 2.25 10.49
C GLN A 60 -15.89 3.41 11.45
N ASP A 61 -15.91 4.65 10.98
CA ASP A 61 -15.66 5.87 11.76
C ASP A 61 -14.28 5.92 12.45
N CYS A 62 -13.25 5.39 11.77
CA CYS A 62 -11.85 5.43 12.20
C CYS A 62 -11.63 4.95 13.66
N PRO A 63 -11.97 3.68 13.98
CA PRO A 63 -12.05 3.19 15.35
C PRO A 63 -10.77 3.43 16.17
N PRO A 64 -10.88 3.84 17.45
CA PRO A 64 -9.75 4.27 18.27
C PRO A 64 -8.66 3.22 18.43
N ASP A 65 -9.03 1.95 18.46
CA ASP A 65 -8.16 0.78 18.60
C ASP A 65 -7.47 0.34 17.30
N GLY A 66 -7.78 0.99 16.17
CA GLY A 66 -7.24 0.66 14.86
C GLY A 66 -7.81 -0.63 14.27
N VAL A 67 -8.87 -1.21 14.83
CA VAL A 67 -9.41 -2.52 14.45
C VAL A 67 -10.57 -2.40 13.49
N ILE A 68 -10.42 -3.01 12.32
CA ILE A 68 -11.44 -3.14 11.28
C ILE A 68 -12.05 -4.53 11.40
N ARG A 69 -13.39 -4.59 11.39
CA ARG A 69 -14.15 -5.84 11.46
C ARG A 69 -14.83 -6.07 10.13
N THR A 70 -14.55 -7.18 9.46
CA THR A 70 -15.05 -7.43 8.10
C THR A 70 -15.15 -8.92 7.81
N THR A 71 -15.54 -9.26 6.58
CA THR A 71 -15.45 -10.62 6.02
C THR A 71 -14.48 -10.65 4.86
N ALA A 72 -13.95 -11.84 4.55
CA ALA A 72 -13.11 -12.00 3.36
C ALA A 72 -13.86 -11.59 2.08
N TYR A 73 -15.17 -11.87 2.01
CA TYR A 73 -16.02 -11.48 0.89
C TYR A 73 -16.08 -9.96 0.71
N GLN A 74 -16.41 -9.22 1.78
CA GLN A 74 -16.48 -7.76 1.74
C GLN A 74 -15.14 -7.15 1.35
N LEU A 75 -14.03 -7.69 1.88
CA LEU A 75 -12.70 -7.18 1.59
C LEU A 75 -12.32 -7.37 0.12
N LEU A 76 -12.60 -8.54 -0.48
CA LEU A 76 -12.38 -8.75 -1.91
C LEU A 76 -13.25 -7.85 -2.77
N LYS A 77 -14.54 -7.72 -2.43
CA LYS A 77 -15.48 -6.86 -3.17
C LYS A 77 -15.02 -5.40 -3.18
N LEU A 78 -14.62 -4.88 -2.03
CA LEU A 78 -14.16 -3.50 -1.93
C LEU A 78 -12.79 -3.28 -2.60
N ALA A 79 -11.95 -4.31 -2.66
CA ALA A 79 -10.71 -4.31 -3.43
C ALA A 79 -10.93 -4.44 -4.96
N GLY A 80 -12.18 -4.61 -5.42
CA GLY A 80 -12.50 -4.81 -6.84
C GLY A 80 -12.07 -6.19 -7.38
N LEU A 81 -12.01 -7.20 -6.51
CA LEU A 81 -11.59 -8.56 -6.83
C LEU A 81 -12.77 -9.54 -6.78
N ASP A 82 -12.68 -10.62 -7.55
CA ASP A 82 -13.72 -11.65 -7.55
C ASP A 82 -13.73 -12.44 -6.23
N ALA A 83 -14.93 -12.79 -5.76
CA ALA A 83 -15.14 -13.62 -4.59
C ALA A 83 -14.98 -15.12 -4.91
N SER A 84 -13.78 -15.55 -5.30
CA SER A 84 -13.48 -16.94 -5.67
C SER A 84 -12.43 -17.57 -4.75
N GLY A 85 -12.38 -18.91 -4.71
CA GLY A 85 -11.39 -19.66 -3.92
C GLY A 85 -9.93 -19.24 -4.21
N ARG A 86 -9.62 -18.93 -5.47
CA ARG A 86 -8.32 -18.39 -5.88
C ARG A 86 -8.00 -17.08 -5.17
N TYR A 87 -8.94 -16.13 -5.17
CA TYR A 87 -8.73 -14.82 -4.54
C TYR A 87 -8.79 -14.86 -3.02
N TYR A 88 -9.52 -15.80 -2.40
CA TYR A 88 -9.43 -16.01 -0.95
C TYR A 88 -8.03 -16.51 -0.53
N LYS A 89 -7.43 -17.42 -1.31
CA LYS A 89 -6.04 -17.85 -1.09
C LYS A 89 -5.06 -16.69 -1.26
N ALA A 90 -5.24 -15.91 -2.34
CA ALA A 90 -4.40 -14.74 -2.59
C ALA A 90 -4.56 -13.68 -1.49
N LEU A 91 -5.78 -13.40 -1.03
CA LEU A 91 -6.07 -12.47 0.05
C LEU A 91 -5.37 -12.88 1.35
N LYS A 92 -5.44 -14.16 1.72
CA LYS A 92 -4.73 -14.67 2.90
C LYS A 92 -3.24 -14.36 2.79
N LEU A 93 -2.63 -14.67 1.65
CA LEU A 93 -1.20 -14.40 1.40
C LEU A 93 -0.88 -12.90 1.47
N SER A 94 -1.71 -12.06 0.84
CA SER A 94 -1.57 -10.60 0.87
C SER A 94 -1.64 -10.02 2.28
N LEU A 95 -2.59 -10.49 3.11
CA LEU A 95 -2.72 -10.06 4.50
C LEU A 95 -1.49 -10.48 5.32
N PHE A 96 -0.94 -11.68 5.12
CA PHE A 96 0.32 -12.09 5.75
C PHE A 96 1.50 -11.25 5.28
N ARG A 97 1.57 -10.92 3.99
CA ARG A 97 2.63 -10.07 3.43
C ARG A 97 2.59 -8.65 4.01
N LEU A 98 1.40 -8.04 4.09
CA LEU A 98 1.19 -6.73 4.71
C LEU A 98 1.49 -6.71 6.22
N ARG A 99 1.21 -7.83 6.92
CA ARG A 99 1.52 -7.97 8.34
C ARG A 99 3.00 -8.19 8.63
N THR A 100 3.72 -8.87 7.74
CA THR A 100 5.10 -9.32 8.01
C THR A 100 6.17 -8.50 7.31
N ALA A 101 5.81 -7.68 6.32
CA ALA A 101 6.71 -6.69 5.75
C ALA A 101 6.96 -5.58 6.77
N THR A 102 8.23 -5.35 7.09
CA THR A 102 8.69 -4.32 8.03
C THR A 102 9.23 -3.14 7.25
N TYR A 103 8.74 -1.96 7.60
CA TYR A 103 9.16 -0.69 7.04
C TYR A 103 10.01 0.05 8.06
N PHE A 104 11.10 0.64 7.58
CA PHE A 104 11.98 1.53 8.34
C PHE A 104 11.96 2.89 7.66
N ALA A 105 11.38 3.88 8.33
CA ALA A 105 11.32 5.26 7.84
C ALA A 105 12.19 6.14 8.73
N SER A 106 13.38 6.53 8.26
CA SER A 106 14.28 7.43 8.99
C SER A 106 14.03 8.88 8.59
N GLU A 107 14.01 9.76 9.59
CA GLU A 107 13.85 11.21 9.40
C GLU A 107 12.63 11.58 8.53
N ALA A 108 11.57 10.77 8.60
CA ALA A 108 10.38 10.92 7.74
C ALA A 108 9.12 11.38 8.50
N TRP A 109 9.16 11.45 9.83
CA TRP A 109 8.00 11.81 10.66
C TRP A 109 8.30 12.97 11.60
N ARG A 110 7.44 13.99 11.54
CA ARG A 110 7.45 15.15 12.43
C ARG A 110 6.34 15.03 13.46
N GLU A 111 6.68 14.86 14.73
CA GLU A 111 5.73 15.07 15.82
C GLU A 111 5.66 16.58 16.16
N HIS A 112 4.57 17.24 15.79
CA HIS A 112 4.26 18.58 16.31
C HIS A 112 3.92 18.45 17.80
N PRO A 113 4.46 19.29 18.72
CA PRO A 113 5.05 20.62 18.50
C PRO A 113 6.58 20.74 18.80
N LYS A 114 7.31 19.64 19.05
CA LYS A 114 8.68 19.71 19.61
C LYS A 114 9.85 19.39 18.66
N GLY A 115 9.61 19.16 17.37
CA GLY A 115 10.66 19.31 16.34
C GLY A 115 11.73 18.20 16.26
N ASN A 116 11.52 17.04 16.88
CA ASN A 116 12.42 15.90 16.70
C ASN A 116 12.01 15.08 15.47
N TRP A 117 13.02 14.74 14.66
CA TRP A 117 12.88 13.80 13.55
C TRP A 117 12.95 12.39 14.11
N THR A 118 11.88 11.62 13.92
CA THR A 118 11.78 10.27 14.48
C THR A 118 11.97 9.24 13.39
N THR A 119 12.86 8.27 13.66
CA THR A 119 12.90 7.02 12.89
C THR A 119 11.81 6.10 13.40
N VAL A 120 10.95 5.63 12.50
CA VAL A 120 9.82 4.75 12.83
C VAL A 120 10.02 3.42 12.12
N THR A 121 9.95 2.34 12.90
CA THR A 121 9.84 0.97 12.38
C THR A 121 8.40 0.50 12.53
N PHE A 122 7.81 -0.03 11.47
CA PHE A 122 6.40 -0.42 11.48
C PHE A 122 6.07 -1.47 10.42
N ASN A 123 5.01 -2.22 10.64
CA ASN A 123 4.36 -3.05 9.61
C ASN A 123 3.13 -2.31 9.09
N TYR A 124 2.51 -2.76 8.00
CA TYR A 124 1.24 -2.18 7.57
C TYR A 124 0.10 -2.59 8.52
N LEU A 125 0.08 -3.88 8.86
CA LEU A 125 -0.85 -4.48 9.82
C LEU A 125 -0.09 -4.92 11.07
N ASP A 126 -0.61 -4.56 12.23
CA ASP A 126 -0.08 -4.99 13.53
C ASP A 126 -0.70 -6.34 13.96
N GLY A 127 -1.98 -6.52 13.68
CA GLY A 127 -2.75 -7.71 14.06
C GLY A 127 -3.63 -8.22 12.93
N LEU A 128 -3.78 -9.55 12.89
CA LEU A 128 -4.67 -10.24 11.96
C LEU A 128 -5.26 -11.46 12.66
N GLU A 129 -6.59 -11.52 12.74
CA GLU A 129 -7.33 -12.69 13.20
C GLU A 129 -8.38 -13.03 12.16
N PHE A 130 -8.63 -14.32 11.92
CA PHE A 130 -9.71 -14.74 11.03
C PHE A 130 -10.26 -16.09 11.44
N THR A 131 -11.54 -16.32 11.13
CA THR A 131 -12.17 -17.63 11.30
C THR A 131 -11.95 -18.49 10.05
N SER A 132 -11.73 -19.79 10.25
CA SER A 132 -11.63 -20.77 9.18
C SER A 132 -12.54 -21.95 9.44
N GLN A 133 -13.30 -22.36 8.43
CA GLN A 133 -14.22 -23.52 8.54
C GLN A 133 -13.54 -24.86 8.24
N ARG A 134 -12.27 -24.86 7.81
CA ARG A 134 -11.51 -26.07 7.41
C ARG A 134 -10.21 -26.15 8.21
N GLU A 135 -9.70 -27.38 8.38
CA GLU A 135 -8.44 -27.67 9.10
C GLU A 135 -7.24 -26.90 8.53
N GLU A 136 -7.23 -26.58 7.24
CA GLU A 136 -6.13 -25.89 6.54
C GLU A 136 -6.08 -24.37 6.79
N GLN A 137 -6.91 -23.84 7.71
CA GLN A 137 -7.00 -22.42 8.04
C GLN A 137 -7.25 -21.52 6.81
N GLU A 138 -7.94 -22.03 5.78
CA GLU A 138 -8.23 -21.25 4.56
C GLU A 138 -9.33 -20.20 4.80
N LEU A 139 -9.22 -19.07 4.11
CA LEU A 139 -10.28 -18.07 4.05
C LEU A 139 -11.40 -18.56 3.13
N SER A 140 -12.65 -18.29 3.53
CA SER A 140 -13.83 -18.39 2.70
C SER A 140 -14.62 -17.09 2.76
N GLY A 141 -15.67 -16.95 1.94
CA GLY A 141 -16.50 -15.75 1.97
C GLY A 141 -17.13 -15.47 3.34
N ALA A 142 -17.39 -16.51 4.13
CA ALA A 142 -17.95 -16.40 5.48
C ALA A 142 -16.89 -16.22 6.58
N SER A 143 -15.59 -16.26 6.25
CA SER A 143 -14.53 -15.98 7.22
C SER A 143 -14.65 -14.55 7.73
N ALA A 144 -14.93 -14.42 9.02
CA ALA A 144 -14.81 -13.15 9.73
C ALA A 144 -13.33 -12.83 9.86
N ILE A 145 -12.98 -11.56 9.67
CA ILE A 145 -11.61 -11.06 9.75
C ILE A 145 -11.59 -9.84 10.69
N LEU A 146 -10.65 -9.85 11.64
CA LEU A 146 -10.26 -8.68 12.41
C LEU A 146 -8.87 -8.25 11.94
N ILE A 147 -8.77 -7.01 11.46
CA ILE A 147 -7.52 -6.42 10.98
C ILE A 147 -7.19 -5.26 11.90
N ARG A 148 -6.03 -5.29 12.55
CA ARG A 148 -5.50 -4.16 13.31
C ARG A 148 -4.45 -3.44 12.49
N LEU A 149 -4.74 -2.20 12.10
CA LEU A 149 -3.77 -1.32 11.45
C LEU A 149 -2.63 -0.99 12.43
N ALA A 150 -1.40 -0.90 11.93
CA ALA A 150 -0.30 -0.45 12.76
C ALA A 150 -0.49 1.01 13.15
N GLN A 151 -0.07 1.37 14.37
CA GLN A 151 -0.32 2.69 14.91
C GLN A 151 0.26 3.84 14.06
N PRO A 152 1.44 3.71 13.41
CA PRO A 152 1.92 4.72 12.46
C PRO A 152 0.99 4.93 11.27
N ILE A 153 0.35 3.87 10.76
CA ILE A 153 -0.65 3.96 9.68
C ILE A 153 -1.91 4.68 10.17
N VAL A 154 -2.43 4.33 11.35
CA VAL A 154 -3.59 5.01 11.95
C VAL A 154 -3.31 6.50 12.15
N ARG A 155 -2.14 6.87 12.67
CA ARG A 155 -1.72 8.27 12.81
C ARG A 155 -1.63 8.98 11.47
N SER A 156 -1.07 8.33 10.45
CA SER A 156 -0.98 8.86 9.09
C SER A 156 -2.35 9.19 8.52
N ILE A 157 -3.32 8.27 8.67
CA ILE A 157 -4.69 8.45 8.18
C ILE A 157 -5.38 9.60 8.92
N ARG A 158 -5.31 9.63 10.26
CA ARG A 158 -5.99 10.65 11.08
C ARG A 158 -5.43 12.05 10.93
N ALA A 159 -4.15 12.18 10.65
CA ALA A 159 -3.52 13.47 10.42
C ALA A 159 -3.78 13.99 8.99
N GLU A 160 -4.71 13.39 8.24
CA GLU A 160 -5.06 13.72 6.85
C GLU A 160 -3.87 13.65 5.87
N TYR A 161 -2.74 13.05 6.28
CA TYR A 161 -1.62 12.73 5.39
C TYR A 161 -2.00 11.65 4.36
N VAL A 162 -3.15 10.99 4.55
CA VAL A 162 -3.79 10.13 3.56
C VAL A 162 -5.03 10.86 3.04
N LYS A 163 -4.91 11.48 1.86
CA LYS A 163 -6.04 12.07 1.14
C LYS A 163 -7.14 11.01 0.93
N PRO A 164 -8.43 11.37 1.00
CA PRO A 164 -9.50 10.50 0.51
C PRO A 164 -9.24 10.16 -0.96
N LEU A 165 -8.89 8.90 -1.21
CA LEU A 165 -8.72 8.38 -2.56
C LEU A 165 -10.07 8.48 -3.28
N ASP A 166 -10.09 8.99 -4.51
CA ASP A 166 -11.30 8.95 -5.33
C ASP A 166 -11.59 7.49 -5.70
N VAL A 167 -12.44 6.86 -4.88
CA VAL A 167 -12.78 5.44 -4.98
C VAL A 167 -13.56 5.16 -6.26
N GLU A 168 -14.43 6.08 -6.69
CA GLU A 168 -15.21 5.94 -7.91
C GLU A 168 -14.29 5.92 -9.13
N PHE A 169 -13.37 6.88 -9.22
CA PHE A 169 -12.37 6.89 -10.29
C PHE A 169 -11.45 5.66 -10.22
N LEU A 170 -10.93 5.33 -9.05
CA LEU A 170 -10.04 4.17 -8.87
C LEU A 170 -10.70 2.86 -9.32
N THR A 171 -11.97 2.66 -8.98
CA THR A 171 -12.74 1.46 -9.33
C THR A 171 -13.10 1.41 -10.81
N SER A 172 -13.18 2.55 -11.49
CA SER A 172 -13.33 2.60 -12.96
C SER A 172 -12.10 2.07 -13.72
N LEU A 173 -10.93 2.00 -13.07
CA LEU A 173 -9.69 1.52 -13.67
C LEU A 173 -9.62 -0.01 -13.64
N ASN A 174 -9.80 -0.63 -14.81
CA ASN A 174 -9.85 -2.09 -14.96
C ASN A 174 -8.54 -2.81 -14.61
N ARG A 175 -7.38 -2.18 -14.89
CA ARG A 175 -6.07 -2.83 -14.75
C ARG A 175 -5.44 -2.55 -13.37
N PRO A 176 -4.96 -3.58 -12.63
CA PRO A 176 -4.31 -3.40 -11.34
C PRO A 176 -3.12 -2.44 -11.37
N LEU A 177 -2.28 -2.51 -12.41
CA LEU A 177 -1.14 -1.60 -12.56
C LEU A 177 -1.59 -0.14 -12.72
N THR A 178 -2.66 0.10 -13.48
CA THR A 178 -3.21 1.45 -13.67
C THR A 178 -3.74 2.01 -12.36
N ARG A 179 -4.41 1.19 -11.54
CA ARG A 179 -4.81 1.57 -10.17
C ARG A 179 -3.61 1.89 -9.29
N ALA A 180 -2.57 1.07 -9.32
CA ALA A 180 -1.35 1.30 -8.55
C ALA A 180 -0.63 2.59 -8.95
N LEU A 181 -0.50 2.86 -10.25
CA LEU A 181 0.06 4.10 -10.77
C LEU A 181 -0.79 5.32 -10.39
N TYR A 182 -2.11 5.21 -10.52
CA TYR A 182 -3.03 6.27 -10.11
C TYR A 182 -2.85 6.61 -8.63
N ARG A 183 -2.77 5.61 -7.73
CA ARG A 183 -2.52 5.86 -6.29
C ARG A 183 -1.21 6.60 -6.05
N LEU A 184 -0.14 6.25 -6.76
CA LEU A 184 1.15 6.93 -6.63
C LEU A 184 1.09 8.38 -7.11
N LEU A 185 0.39 8.63 -8.22
CA LEU A 185 0.20 9.97 -8.78
C LEU A 185 -0.72 10.83 -7.92
N ASP A 186 -1.83 10.27 -7.44
CA ASP A 186 -2.77 11.00 -6.56
C ASP A 186 -2.09 11.40 -5.25
N ALA A 187 -1.22 10.55 -4.70
CA ALA A 187 -0.38 10.86 -3.55
C ALA A 187 0.69 11.96 -3.82
N ARG A 188 0.89 12.36 -5.09
CA ARG A 188 1.79 13.45 -5.51
C ARG A 188 1.06 14.65 -6.08
N ARG A 189 -0.27 14.59 -6.14
CA ARG A 189 -1.11 15.64 -6.73
C ARG A 189 -1.17 16.91 -5.89
N TYR A 190 -0.92 16.83 -4.58
CA TYR A 190 -1.00 17.96 -3.66
C TYR A 190 0.31 18.10 -2.90
N ASP A 191 0.76 19.34 -2.74
CA ASP A 191 1.83 19.66 -1.80
C ASP A 191 1.25 19.59 -0.36
N PRO A 192 1.85 18.82 0.57
CA PRO A 192 1.45 18.84 1.97
C PRO A 192 1.42 20.25 2.59
N LEU A 193 2.23 21.19 2.08
CA LEU A 193 2.27 22.57 2.51
C LEU A 193 1.22 23.45 1.80
N GLN A 194 0.67 23.01 0.67
CA GLN A 194 -0.35 23.72 -0.11
C GLN A 194 -1.46 22.75 -0.61
N PRO A 195 -2.24 22.16 0.30
CA PRO A 195 -3.24 21.13 -0.05
C PRO A 195 -4.39 21.65 -0.94
N GLN A 196 -4.51 22.97 -1.11
CA GLN A 196 -5.59 23.59 -1.88
C GLN A 196 -5.31 23.74 -3.38
N LEU A 197 -4.06 23.52 -3.82
CA LEU A 197 -3.66 23.67 -5.23
C LEU A 197 -3.21 22.32 -5.80
N PRO A 198 -4.10 21.58 -6.50
CA PRO A 198 -3.70 20.36 -7.17
C PRO A 198 -2.73 20.68 -8.31
N HIS A 199 -1.63 19.94 -8.38
CA HIS A 199 -0.74 19.92 -9.54
C HIS A 199 -1.44 19.19 -10.69
N SER A 200 -1.61 19.88 -11.81
CA SER A 200 -2.17 19.30 -13.05
C SER A 200 -1.16 18.46 -13.83
N ALA A 201 0.14 18.63 -13.55
CA ALA A 201 1.22 17.88 -14.16
C ALA A 201 2.28 17.55 -13.10
N TYR A 202 2.91 16.38 -13.26
CA TYR A 202 4.02 15.94 -12.42
C TYR A 202 5.17 15.48 -13.31
N THR A 203 6.30 16.18 -13.25
CA THR A 203 7.52 15.87 -14.00
C THR A 203 8.56 15.31 -13.07
N VAL A 204 9.15 14.17 -13.44
CA VAL A 204 10.12 13.43 -12.61
C VAL A 204 11.11 12.70 -13.50
N ASN A 205 12.32 12.44 -12.99
CA ASN A 205 13.27 11.57 -13.69
C ASN A 205 12.67 10.14 -13.79
N VAL A 206 12.85 9.49 -14.94
CA VAL A 206 12.31 8.12 -15.14
C VAL A 206 12.88 7.10 -14.17
N ASN A 207 14.14 7.26 -13.75
CA ASN A 207 14.77 6.36 -12.79
C ASN A 207 14.22 6.61 -11.37
N GLU A 208 14.10 7.88 -10.96
CA GLU A 208 13.43 8.26 -9.71
C GLU A 208 11.97 7.76 -9.67
N TRP A 209 11.27 7.81 -10.82
CA TRP A 209 9.92 7.25 -10.91
C TRP A 209 9.91 5.72 -10.82
N GLY A 210 10.90 5.05 -11.43
CA GLY A 210 11.09 3.61 -11.28
C GLY A 210 11.28 3.18 -9.82
N GLU A 211 12.07 3.94 -9.06
CA GLU A 211 12.26 3.75 -7.62
C GLU A 211 10.97 4.02 -6.83
N ALA A 212 10.25 5.10 -7.14
CA ALA A 212 8.95 5.40 -6.53
C ALA A 212 7.92 4.27 -6.78
N CYS A 213 8.00 3.63 -7.95
CA CYS A 213 7.20 2.47 -8.33
C CYS A 213 7.69 1.13 -7.74
N LYS A 214 8.90 1.12 -7.15
CA LYS A 214 9.65 -0.09 -6.73
C LYS A 214 9.74 -1.11 -7.86
N ILE A 215 10.18 -0.64 -9.03
CA ILE A 215 10.44 -1.52 -10.17
C ILE A 215 11.74 -2.28 -9.92
N VAL A 216 11.69 -3.61 -10.06
CA VAL A 216 12.79 -4.54 -9.75
C VAL A 216 14.02 -4.30 -10.64
N ASP A 217 13.79 -4.06 -11.94
CA ASP A 217 14.86 -3.83 -12.91
C ASP A 217 15.08 -2.32 -13.11
N PRO A 218 16.20 -1.76 -12.63
CA PRO A 218 16.43 -0.31 -12.64
C PRO A 218 16.83 0.22 -14.02
N ARG A 219 17.00 -0.65 -15.03
CA ARG A 219 17.38 -0.19 -16.37
C ARG A 219 16.25 0.63 -16.98
N THR A 220 16.57 1.82 -17.47
CA THR A 220 15.59 2.78 -17.97
C THR A 220 14.66 2.21 -19.05
N ASN A 221 15.16 1.36 -19.95
CA ASN A 221 14.34 0.70 -20.97
C ASN A 221 13.32 -0.28 -20.36
N LYS A 222 13.69 -0.97 -19.27
CA LYS A 222 12.82 -1.90 -18.54
C LYS A 222 11.78 -1.16 -17.71
N ILE A 223 12.17 -0.09 -17.03
CA ILE A 223 11.24 0.83 -16.35
C ILE A 223 10.19 1.33 -17.35
N ARG A 224 10.61 1.86 -18.52
CA ARG A 224 9.68 2.32 -19.55
C ARG A 224 8.78 1.20 -20.05
N ALA A 225 9.30 0.01 -20.30
CA ALA A 225 8.49 -1.12 -20.75
C ALA A 225 7.41 -1.50 -19.72
N THR A 226 7.75 -1.54 -18.43
CA THR A 226 6.79 -1.79 -17.34
C THR A 226 5.69 -0.72 -17.29
N LEU A 227 6.07 0.56 -17.41
CA LEU A 227 5.12 1.68 -17.38
C LEU A 227 4.24 1.74 -18.64
N GLN A 228 4.81 1.46 -19.81
CA GLN A 228 4.12 1.57 -21.11
C GLN A 228 3.26 0.35 -21.44
N GLY A 229 3.64 -0.84 -20.96
CA GLY A 229 3.02 -2.12 -21.29
C GLY A 229 1.52 -2.19 -20.99
N HIS A 230 1.00 -1.23 -20.21
CA HIS A 230 -0.38 -1.20 -19.75
C HIS A 230 -1.16 0.07 -20.16
N THR A 231 -0.56 0.93 -20.99
CA THR A 231 -1.21 2.12 -21.58
C THR A 231 -1.91 1.86 -22.91
N LYS A 232 -1.74 0.68 -23.52
CA LYS A 232 -2.53 0.29 -24.70
C LYS A 232 -3.92 -0.13 -24.24
N SER A 233 -4.86 0.81 -24.23
CA SER A 233 -6.31 0.55 -24.27
C SER A 233 -6.71 0.24 -25.69
#